data_AF-A0A151HYF6-F1
#
_entry.id   AF-A0A151HYF6-F1
#
_cell.length_a   1.000
_cell.length_b   1.000
_cell.length_c   1.000
_cell.angle_alpha   90.00
_cell.angle_beta   90.00
_cell.angle_gamma   90.00
#
_symmetry.space_group_name_H-M   'P 1'
#
loop_
_entity.id
_entity.type
_entity.pdbx_description
1 polymer ?
#
loop_
_entity_poly.entity_id
_entity_poly.type
_entity_poly.pdbx_seq_one_letter_code
_entity_poly.pdbx_strand_id
1 'polypeptide(L)'
;ATVITNLILTIPYIGNILVGFSINKSTLNRFFSFHFILPFIMLLFIIFHLFFLHLAGSSNLTGINRDLYKIPFHPYLYYIIYFFIYYIIYFFIYYIIYFIISIFLFIILQYPYIFRTLDNFTPTNRLVTHTHI
;
A
#
# COMPACT_ATOMS: atom_id res chain seq x y z
N ALA A 1 2.28 -14.83 12.27
CA ALA A 1 1.04 -15.37 11.65
C ALA A 1 0.09 -15.98 12.67
N THR A 2 0.56 -16.86 13.56
CA THR A 2 -0.25 -17.56 14.58
C THR A 2 -1.06 -16.62 15.46
N VAL A 3 -0.42 -15.58 16.00
CA VAL A 3 -1.07 -14.57 16.85
C VAL A 3 -2.22 -13.88 16.11
N ILE A 4 -1.98 -13.42 14.88
CA ILE A 4 -2.96 -12.67 14.08
C ILE A 4 -4.14 -13.55 13.67
N THR A 5 -3.91 -14.79 13.23
CA THR A 5 -5.01 -15.70 12.87
C THR A 5 -5.85 -16.07 14.08
N ASN A 6 -5.24 -16.15 15.26
CA ASN A 6 -5.94 -16.48 16.50
C ASN A 6 -6.81 -15.33 17.02
N LEU A 7 -6.66 -14.10 16.52
CA LEU A 7 -7.60 -13.02 16.85
C LEU A 7 -9.03 -13.35 16.39
N ILE A 8 -9.19 -14.15 15.33
CA ILE A 8 -10.51 -14.58 14.83
C ILE A 8 -11.20 -15.53 15.83
N LEU A 9 -10.46 -16.18 16.74
CA LEU A 9 -11.04 -17.04 17.79
C LEU A 9 -11.92 -16.25 18.77
N THR A 10 -11.76 -14.92 18.82
CA THR A 10 -12.57 -14.05 19.69
C THR A 10 -14.03 -13.93 19.22
N ILE A 11 -14.35 -14.36 17.99
CA ILE A 11 -15.72 -14.34 17.47
C ILE A 11 -16.52 -15.50 18.10
N PRO A 12 -17.59 -15.22 18.86
CA PRO A 12 -18.35 -16.26 19.55
C PRO A 12 -18.98 -17.24 18.56
N TYR A 13 -19.06 -18.51 18.96
CA TYR A 13 -19.61 -19.65 18.21
C TYR A 13 -18.87 -20.06 16.93
N ILE A 14 -18.35 -19.12 16.14
CA ILE A 14 -17.82 -19.38 14.79
C ILE A 14 -16.29 -19.37 14.75
N GLY A 15 -15.62 -18.70 15.70
CA GLY A 15 -14.16 -18.51 15.68
C GLY A 15 -13.36 -19.81 15.53
N ASN A 16 -13.71 -20.84 16.28
CA ASN A 16 -13.02 -22.15 16.23
C ASN A 16 -13.18 -22.86 14.88
N ILE A 17 -14.29 -22.65 14.18
CA ILE A 17 -14.56 -23.28 12.87
C ILE A 17 -13.67 -22.63 11.79
N LEU A 18 -13.39 -21.33 11.92
CA LEU A 18 -12.69 -20.54 10.90
C LEU A 18 -11.16 -20.69 10.92
N VAL A 19 -10.55 -20.82 12.11
CA VAL A 19 -9.07 -20.69 12.26
C VAL A 19 -8.32 -22.00 12.06
N GLY A 20 -8.94 -23.14 12.35
CA GLY A 20 -8.27 -24.44 12.36
C GLY A 20 -7.22 -24.58 13.48
N PHE A 21 -6.68 -25.79 13.66
CA PHE A 21 -5.89 -26.14 14.85
C PHE A 21 -4.47 -25.56 14.90
N SER A 22 -3.80 -25.37 13.76
CA SER A 22 -2.44 -24.81 13.71
C SER A 22 -2.06 -24.32 12.32
N ILE A 23 -1.04 -23.46 12.26
CA ILE A 23 -0.43 -23.01 11.01
C ILE A 23 0.45 -24.13 10.45
N ASN A 24 0.13 -24.57 9.23
CA ASN A 24 0.78 -25.67 8.53
C ASN A 24 1.08 -25.30 7.06
N LYS A 25 1.56 -26.27 6.27
CA LYS A 25 1.89 -26.04 4.84
C LYS A 25 0.66 -25.60 4.02
N SER A 26 -0.53 -26.10 4.37
CA SER A 26 -1.79 -25.70 3.72
C SER A 26 -2.11 -24.23 3.97
N THR A 27 -1.89 -23.71 5.18
CA THR A 27 -2.05 -22.28 5.47
C THR A 27 -1.04 -21.41 4.71
N LEU A 28 0.21 -21.86 4.56
CA LEU A 28 1.23 -21.12 3.81
C LEU A 28 0.85 -20.99 2.33
N ASN A 29 0.40 -22.08 1.70
CA ASN A 29 -0.03 -22.07 0.30
C ASN A 29 -1.26 -21.16 0.08
N ARG A 30 -2.20 -21.12 1.05
CA ARG A 30 -3.34 -20.19 1.00
C ARG A 30 -2.87 -18.74 1.11
N PHE A 31 -1.97 -18.43 2.05
CA PHE A 31 -1.42 -17.08 2.18
C PHE A 31 -0.68 -16.63 0.93
N PHE A 32 0.09 -17.51 0.29
CA PHE A 32 0.73 -17.18 -0.97
C PHE A 32 -0.30 -16.87 -2.07
N SER A 33 -1.34 -17.70 -2.19
CA SER A 33 -2.41 -17.49 -3.18
C SER A 33 -3.15 -16.16 -2.95
N PHE A 34 -3.47 -15.84 -1.68
CA PHE A 34 -4.08 -14.55 -1.33
C PHE A 34 -3.14 -13.37 -1.59
N HIS A 35 -1.88 -13.48 -1.19
CA HIS A 35 -0.88 -12.44 -1.43
C HIS A 35 -0.70 -12.14 -2.92
N PHE A 36 -0.81 -13.17 -3.77
CA PHE A 36 -0.73 -13.00 -5.22
C PHE A 36 -1.97 -12.31 -5.81
N ILE A 37 -3.18 -12.66 -5.39
CA ILE A 37 -4.42 -12.11 -5.98
C ILE A 37 -4.79 -10.72 -5.43
N LEU A 38 -4.48 -10.43 -4.16
CA LEU A 38 -4.86 -9.18 -3.48
C LEU A 38 -4.39 -7.90 -4.20
N PRO A 39 -3.15 -7.80 -4.73
CA PRO A 39 -2.71 -6.64 -5.48
C PRO A 39 -3.60 -6.31 -6.70
N PHE A 40 -4.13 -7.33 -7.38
CA PHE A 40 -5.03 -7.12 -8.52
C PHE A 40 -6.41 -6.63 -8.08
N ILE A 41 -6.91 -7.14 -6.95
CA ILE A 41 -8.16 -6.64 -6.34
C ILE A 41 -7.98 -5.18 -5.91
N MET A 42 -6.83 -4.81 -5.35
CA MET A 42 -6.51 -3.41 -5.02
C MET A 42 -6.45 -2.52 -6.26
N LEU A 43 -5.90 -3.01 -7.37
CA LEU A 43 -5.92 -2.28 -8.65
C LEU A 43 -7.36 -1.99 -9.11
N LEU A 44 -8.26 -2.98 -8.99
CA LEU A 44 -9.67 -2.78 -9.31
C LEU A 44 -10.31 -1.70 -8.41
N PHE A 45 -10.02 -1.72 -7.11
CA PHE A 45 -10.51 -0.69 -6.19
C PHE A 45 -9.96 0.70 -6.52
N ILE A 46 -8.72 0.82 -7.01
CA ILE A 46 -8.16 2.10 -7.48
C ILE A 46 -8.96 2.62 -8.68
N ILE A 47 -9.34 1.76 -9.63
CA ILE A 47 -10.15 2.15 -10.79
C ILE A 47 -11.54 2.63 -10.32
N PHE A 48 -12.19 1.90 -9.42
CA PHE A 48 -13.49 2.33 -8.87
C PHE A 48 -13.39 3.65 -8.11
N HIS A 49 -12.34 3.82 -7.30
CA HIS A 49 -12.07 5.07 -6.62
C HIS A 49 -11.95 6.25 -7.60
N LEU A 50 -11.17 6.07 -8.67
CA LEU A 50 -11.01 7.08 -9.72
C LEU A 50 -12.31 7.34 -10.49
N PHE A 51 -13.13 6.31 -10.73
CA PHE A 51 -14.43 6.46 -11.37
C PHE A 51 -15.38 7.32 -10.53
N PHE A 52 -15.50 7.05 -9.23
CA PHE A 52 -16.32 7.89 -8.35
C PHE A 52 -15.77 9.31 -8.20
N LEU A 53 -14.44 9.46 -8.18
CA LEU A 53 -13.81 10.78 -8.20
C LEU A 53 -14.14 11.54 -9.50
N HIS A 54 -14.19 10.84 -10.63
CA HIS A 54 -14.56 11.43 -11.92
C HIS A 54 -16.02 11.91 -11.93
N LEU A 55 -16.93 11.14 -11.33
CA LEU A 55 -18.34 11.51 -11.20
C LEU A 55 -18.55 12.71 -10.26
N ALA A 56 -17.91 12.71 -9.09
CA ALA A 56 -18.06 13.79 -8.10
C ALA A 56 -17.25 15.05 -8.44
N GLY A 57 -16.18 14.92 -9.23
CA GLY A 57 -15.21 15.97 -9.48
C GLY A 57 -14.22 16.16 -8.31
N SER A 58 -13.02 16.68 -8.64
CA SER A 58 -11.99 16.93 -7.63
C SER A 58 -12.34 18.07 -6.70
N SER A 59 -11.73 18.03 -5.52
CA SER A 59 -11.78 19.06 -4.49
C SER A 59 -11.08 20.37 -4.91
N ASN A 60 -11.50 21.54 -4.41
CA ASN A 60 -10.76 22.81 -4.54
C ASN A 60 -10.37 23.31 -3.14
N LEU A 61 -9.26 24.05 -3.06
CA LEU A 61 -8.67 24.55 -1.81
C LEU A 61 -9.66 25.38 -0.97
N THR A 62 -10.55 26.12 -1.63
CA THR A 62 -11.52 27.00 -0.97
C THR A 62 -12.83 26.30 -0.58
N GLY A 63 -13.07 25.06 -1.04
CA GLY A 63 -14.30 24.33 -0.76
C GLY A 63 -15.58 24.92 -1.37
N ILE A 64 -15.47 25.99 -2.16
CA ILE A 64 -16.59 26.68 -2.82
C ILE A 64 -17.00 25.90 -4.09
N ASN A 65 -18.23 26.10 -4.57
CA ASN A 65 -18.71 25.49 -5.81
C ASN A 65 -17.71 25.67 -6.97
N ARG A 66 -17.27 24.55 -7.54
CA ARG A 66 -16.21 24.44 -8.55
C ARG A 66 -16.72 24.60 -9.97
N ASP A 67 -18.01 24.42 -10.18
CA ASP A 67 -18.60 24.44 -11.51
C ASP A 67 -18.54 25.83 -12.16
N LEU A 68 -18.42 26.89 -11.35
CA LEU A 68 -18.29 28.27 -11.82
C LEU A 68 -17.00 28.54 -12.60
N TYR A 69 -15.92 27.78 -12.33
CA TYR A 69 -14.59 28.00 -12.91
C TYR A 69 -13.95 26.69 -13.37
N LYS A 70 -14.74 25.82 -14.01
CA LYS A 70 -14.26 24.53 -14.49
C LYS A 70 -13.48 24.70 -15.80
N ILE A 71 -12.24 24.23 -15.79
CA ILE A 71 -11.34 24.27 -16.94
C ILE A 71 -11.17 22.83 -17.47
N PRO A 72 -11.15 22.60 -18.79
CA PRO A 72 -10.97 21.26 -19.34
C PRO A 72 -9.59 20.68 -18.99
N PHE A 73 -9.55 19.37 -18.70
CA PHE A 73 -8.34 18.67 -18.31
C PHE A 73 -7.25 18.71 -19.41
N HIS A 74 -7.65 18.50 -20.66
CA HIS A 74 -6.80 18.71 -21.83
C HIS A 74 -7.40 19.83 -22.69
N PRO A 75 -6.63 20.81 -23.19
CA PRO A 75 -5.18 20.99 -23.05
C PRO A 75 -4.80 21.79 -21.80
N TYR A 76 -5.71 22.44 -21.09
CA TYR A 76 -5.37 23.48 -20.11
C TYR A 76 -4.73 22.97 -18.82
N LEU A 77 -5.28 21.97 -18.14
CA LEU A 77 -4.62 21.39 -16.98
C LEU A 77 -3.29 20.74 -17.39
N TYR A 78 -3.28 20.04 -18.53
CA TYR A 78 -2.06 19.50 -19.14
C TYR A 78 -1.00 20.59 -19.38
N TYR A 79 -1.29 21.67 -20.11
CA TYR A 79 -0.33 22.75 -20.39
C TYR A 79 0.03 23.59 -19.16
N ILE A 80 -0.87 23.80 -18.20
CA ILE A 80 -0.53 24.48 -16.93
C ILE A 80 0.41 23.59 -16.09
N ILE A 81 0.17 22.27 -16.05
CA ILE A 81 1.09 21.27 -15.48
C ILE A 81 2.40 21.18 -16.27
N TYR A 82 2.40 21.40 -17.57
CA TYR A 82 3.60 21.28 -18.40
C TYR A 82 4.37 22.59 -18.60
N PHE A 83 3.80 23.76 -18.32
CA PHE A 83 4.43 25.06 -18.63
C PHE A 83 4.71 25.89 -17.36
N PHE A 84 3.74 25.99 -16.44
CA PHE A 84 3.93 26.71 -15.17
C PHE A 84 4.59 25.81 -14.10
N ILE A 85 4.26 24.52 -14.12
CA ILE A 85 4.87 23.51 -13.23
C ILE A 85 6.25 23.06 -13.73
N TYR A 86 6.59 23.13 -15.02
CA TYR A 86 7.86 22.62 -15.56
C TYR A 86 9.13 23.34 -15.06
N TYR A 87 9.05 24.63 -14.72
CA TYR A 87 10.26 25.37 -14.32
C TYR A 87 10.56 25.32 -12.81
N ILE A 88 9.54 25.35 -11.94
CA ILE A 88 9.73 25.39 -10.48
C ILE A 88 9.34 24.07 -9.81
N ILE A 89 8.22 23.49 -10.22
CA ILE A 89 7.63 22.32 -9.55
C ILE A 89 8.16 21.01 -10.15
N TYR A 90 8.46 20.93 -11.44
CA TYR A 90 9.07 19.75 -12.06
C TYR A 90 10.52 19.58 -11.62
N PHE A 91 11.30 20.67 -11.47
CA PHE A 91 12.60 20.59 -10.78
C PHE A 91 12.39 20.06 -9.36
N PHE A 92 11.53 20.67 -8.55
CA PHE A 92 11.32 20.22 -7.17
C PHE A 92 10.81 18.76 -7.05
N ILE A 93 9.84 18.35 -7.87
CA ILE A 93 9.31 16.98 -7.92
C ILE A 93 10.34 16.00 -8.48
N TYR A 94 11.08 16.37 -9.54
CA TYR A 94 12.16 15.55 -10.08
C TYR A 94 13.25 15.31 -9.03
N TYR A 95 13.67 16.36 -8.32
CA TYR A 95 14.66 16.23 -7.24
C TYR A 95 14.11 15.46 -6.04
N ILE A 96 12.83 15.59 -5.69
CA ILE A 96 12.20 14.77 -4.65
C ILE A 96 12.15 13.30 -5.06
N ILE A 97 11.71 13.00 -6.28
CA ILE A 97 11.65 11.62 -6.79
C ILE A 97 13.05 11.04 -6.84
N TYR A 98 14.04 11.79 -7.36
CA TYR A 98 15.44 11.37 -7.39
C TYR A 98 16.00 11.15 -5.98
N PHE A 99 15.65 12.01 -5.03
CA PHE A 99 16.04 11.88 -3.63
C PHE A 99 15.43 10.64 -2.98
N ILE A 100 14.13 10.38 -3.20
CA ILE A 100 13.45 9.18 -2.71
C ILE A 100 14.09 7.92 -3.31
N ILE A 101 14.34 7.90 -4.62
CA ILE A 101 14.99 6.78 -5.30
C ILE A 101 16.41 6.57 -4.78
N SER A 102 17.17 7.65 -4.59
CA SER A 102 18.53 7.61 -4.04
C SER A 102 18.56 7.06 -2.61
N ILE A 103 17.66 7.52 -1.74
CA ILE A 103 17.50 6.97 -0.38
C ILE A 103 17.11 5.50 -0.43
N PHE A 104 16.17 5.13 -1.29
CA PHE A 104 15.73 3.75 -1.44
C PHE A 104 16.87 2.84 -1.88
N LEU A 105 17.65 3.25 -2.89
CA LEU A 105 18.86 2.55 -3.33
C LEU A 105 19.92 2.47 -2.22
N PHE A 106 20.15 3.56 -1.49
CA PHE A 106 21.08 3.58 -0.36
C PHE A 106 20.68 2.56 0.72
N ILE A 107 19.40 2.52 1.08
CA ILE A 107 18.88 1.54 2.05
C ILE A 107 19.10 0.12 1.54
N ILE A 108 18.76 -0.17 0.29
CA ILE A 108 18.89 -1.53 -0.27
C ILE A 108 20.35 -1.98 -0.34
N LEU A 109 21.25 -1.12 -0.79
CA LEU A 109 22.64 -1.50 -1.05
C LEU A 109 23.48 -1.52 0.23
N GLN A 110 23.29 -0.54 1.12
CA GLN A 110 24.16 -0.35 2.29
C GLN A 110 23.59 -0.96 3.56
N TYR A 111 22.26 -0.93 3.74
CA TYR A 111 21.59 -1.42 4.95
C TYR A 111 20.31 -2.22 4.64
N PRO A 112 20.39 -3.32 3.86
CA PRO A 112 19.22 -4.06 3.35
C PRO A 112 18.31 -4.62 4.45
N TYR A 113 18.82 -4.77 5.67
CA TYR A 113 18.13 -5.41 6.79
C TYR A 113 17.73 -4.44 7.90
N ILE A 114 17.91 -3.13 7.72
CA ILE A 114 17.61 -2.14 8.77
C ILE A 114 16.15 -2.18 9.24
N PHE A 115 15.23 -2.54 8.35
CA PHE A 115 13.80 -2.67 8.65
C PHE A 115 13.34 -4.12 8.90
N ARG A 116 14.27 -5.08 9.01
CA ARG A 116 13.95 -6.48 9.32
C ARG A 116 14.31 -6.82 10.76
N THR A 117 13.52 -7.67 11.38
CA THR A 117 13.86 -8.30 12.67
C THR A 117 14.84 -9.45 12.46
N LEU A 118 15.82 -9.59 13.37
CA LEU A 118 16.82 -10.66 13.35
C LEU A 118 16.18 -12.06 13.40
N ASP A 119 15.07 -12.21 14.12
CA ASP A 119 14.38 -13.49 14.31
C ASP A 119 13.91 -14.12 12.99
N ASN A 120 13.59 -13.30 11.98
CA ASN A 120 13.11 -13.76 10.67
C ASN A 120 14.20 -14.40 9.79
N PHE A 121 15.47 -14.41 10.22
CA PHE A 121 16.54 -15.15 9.53
C PHE A 121 16.65 -16.60 9.99
N THR A 122 16.05 -16.95 11.13
CA THR A 122 16.04 -18.33 11.62
C THR A 122 14.83 -19.09 11.04
N PRO A 123 14.99 -20.39 10.71
CA PRO A 123 13.87 -21.19 10.23
C PRO A 123 12.81 -21.33 11.32
N THR A 124 11.54 -21.33 10.92
CA THR A 124 10.42 -21.36 11.86
C THR A 124 10.43 -22.64 12.71
N ASN A 125 10.43 -22.49 14.03
CA ASN A 125 10.20 -23.57 14.98
C ASN A 125 8.83 -23.39 15.66
N ARG A 126 7.97 -24.40 15.63
CA ARG A 126 6.63 -24.33 16.25
C ARG A 126 6.64 -24.55 17.75
N LEU A 127 7.71 -25.12 18.29
CA LEU A 127 7.84 -25.45 19.71
C LEU A 127 8.50 -24.32 20.51
N VAL A 128 9.09 -23.34 19.82
CA VAL A 128 9.83 -22.24 20.45
C VAL A 128 9.31 -20.92 19.90
N THR A 129 8.89 -20.04 20.81
CA THR A 129 8.59 -18.64 20.51
C THR A 129 9.81 -17.78 20.82
N HIS A 130 10.14 -16.83 19.95
CA HIS A 130 11.17 -15.83 20.25
C HIS A 130 10.74 -14.98 21.46
N THR A 131 11.72 -14.46 22.21
CA THR A 131 11.46 -13.66 23.41
C THR A 131 10.79 -12.31 23.10
N HIS A 132 10.97 -11.81 21.88
CA HIS A 132 10.35 -10.58 21.38
C HIS A 132 9.57 -10.93 20.10
N ILE A 133 8.23 -10.83 20.14
CA ILE A 133 7.31 -11.05 19.01
C ILE A 133 6.58 -9.76 18.69
#